data_AF-A0A3M9ZU16-F1
#
_entry.id   AF-A0A3M9ZU16-F1
#
_cell.length_a   1.000
_cell.length_b   1.000
_cell.length_c   1.000
_cell.angle_alpha   90.00
_cell.angle_beta   90.00
_cell.angle_gamma   90.00
#
_symmetry.space_group_name_H-M   'P 1'
#
loop_
_entity.id
_entity.type
_entity.pdbx_description
1 polymer ?
#
loop_
_entity_poly.entity_id
_entity_poly.type
_entity_poly.pdbx_seq_one_letter_code
_entity_poly.pdbx_strand_id
1 'polypeptide(L)' 'MNCPECDAGLDIPADATTGEIIACPDCGADFEIAKKDGSNVELKQAESVGEDWGE' A
#
# COMPACT_ATOMS: atom_id res chain seq x y z
N MET A 1 3.84 -10.64 1.55
CA MET A 1 2.70 -10.69 0.60
C MET A 1 3.18 -10.19 -0.76
N ASN A 2 2.42 -10.34 -1.84
CA ASN A 2 2.85 -9.89 -3.17
C ASN A 2 2.24 -8.53 -3.53
N CYS A 3 2.99 -7.72 -4.26
CA CYS A 3 2.53 -6.47 -4.84
C CYS A 3 1.44 -6.77 -5.89
N PRO A 4 0.25 -6.19 -5.80
CA PRO A 4 -0.81 -6.45 -6.79
C PRO A 4 -0.48 -5.87 -8.19
N GLU A 5 0.47 -4.95 -8.30
CA GLU A 5 0.87 -4.33 -9.58
C GLU A 5 1.97 -5.09 -10.33
N CYS A 6 2.97 -5.61 -9.62
CA CYS A 6 4.15 -6.22 -10.25
C CYS A 6 4.48 -7.63 -9.73
N ASP A 7 3.66 -8.18 -8.83
CA ASP A 7 3.84 -9.48 -8.17
C ASP A 7 5.10 -9.62 -7.30
N ALA A 8 5.93 -8.57 -7.18
CA ALA A 8 7.12 -8.55 -6.34
C ALA A 8 6.78 -8.74 -4.85
N GLY A 9 7.76 -9.19 -4.06
CA GLY A 9 7.59 -9.36 -2.62
C GLY A 9 7.42 -8.02 -1.90
N LEU A 10 6.26 -7.78 -1.30
CA LEU A 10 6.03 -6.68 -0.38
C LEU A 10 6.34 -7.11 1.07
N ASP A 11 7.20 -6.31 1.70
CA ASP A 11 7.46 -6.37 3.13
C ASP A 11 6.54 -5.38 3.85
N ILE A 12 5.56 -5.91 4.59
CA ILE A 12 4.65 -5.09 5.40
C ILE A 12 5.12 -5.15 6.84
N PRO A 13 5.45 -4.02 7.48
CA PRO A 13 5.89 -4.02 8.86
C PRO A 13 4.80 -4.57 9.79
N ALA A 14 5.20 -5.34 10.80
CA ALA A 14 4.24 -5.90 11.77
C ALA A 14 3.50 -4.81 12.57
N ASP A 15 4.15 -3.65 12.77
CA ASP A 15 3.59 -2.48 13.44
C ASP A 15 2.70 -1.63 12.52
N ALA A 16 2.60 -1.98 11.23
CA ALA A 16 1.78 -1.24 10.29
C ALA A 16 0.32 -1.23 10.69
N THR A 17 -0.37 -0.12 10.40
CA THR A 17 -1.75 0.10 10.81
C THR A 17 -2.63 0.44 9.60
N THR A 18 -3.93 0.20 9.70
CA THR A 18 -4.90 0.64 8.68
C THR A 18 -4.74 2.13 8.39
N GLY A 19 -4.70 2.49 7.11
CA GLY A 19 -4.44 3.86 6.63
C GLY A 19 -2.95 4.17 6.38
N GLU A 20 -2.03 3.28 6.73
CA GLU A 20 -0.61 3.46 6.42
C GLU A 20 -0.32 3.21 4.94
N ILE A 21 0.60 4.01 4.38
CA ILE A 21 1.06 3.89 3.00
C ILE A 21 2.32 3.02 2.94
N ILE A 22 2.28 2.01 2.09
CA ILE A 22 3.37 1.08 1.79
C ILE A 22 3.74 1.27 0.32
N ALA A 23 4.99 1.66 0.08
CA ALA A 23 5.55 1.74 -1.25
C ALA A 23 6.17 0.39 -1.67
N CYS A 24 5.89 -0.04 -2.90
CA CYS A 24 6.57 -1.19 -3.48
C CYS A 24 8.00 -0.81 -3.91
N PRO A 25 9.05 -1.48 -3.39
CA PRO A 25 10.44 -1.16 -3.75
C PRO A 25 10.80 -1.53 -5.20
N ASP A 26 10.02 -2.41 -5.85
CA ASP A 26 10.29 -2.88 -7.21
C ASP A 26 9.64 -2.00 -8.29
N CYS A 27 8.35 -1.70 -8.17
CA CYS A 27 7.63 -0.90 -9.18
C CYS A 27 7.40 0.56 -8.78
N GLY A 28 7.62 0.91 -7.51
CA GLY A 28 7.38 2.26 -6.99
C GLY A 28 5.91 2.62 -6.78
N ALA A 29 4.98 1.66 -6.89
CA ALA A 29 3.57 1.89 -6.61
C ALA A 29 3.31 2.05 -5.10
N ASP A 30 2.47 3.01 -4.74
CA ASP A 30 2.03 3.23 -3.37
C ASP A 30 0.70 2.53 -3.08
N PHE A 31 0.61 1.87 -1.93
CA PHE A 31 -0.59 1.17 -1.47
C PHE A 31 -0.96 1.61 -0.06
N GLU A 32 -2.24 1.85 0.20
CA GLU A 32 -2.75 2.06 1.55
C GLU A 32 -3.24 0.74 2.15
N ILE A 33 -2.94 0.49 3.42
CA ILE A 33 -3.53 -0.61 4.18
C ILE A 33 -5.02 -0.33 4.41
N ALA A 34 -5.88 -0.95 3.61
CA ALA A 34 -7.33 -0.84 3.74
C ALA A 34 -7.86 -1.59 4.97
N LYS A 35 -7.24 -2.71 5.33
CA LYS A 35 -7.61 -3.52 6.49
C LYS A 35 -6.44 -4.38 6.98
N LYS A 36 -6.36 -4.58 8.30
CA LYS A 36 -5.38 -5.47 8.93
C LYS A 36 -6.04 -6.29 10.05
N ASP A 37 -6.15 -7.59 9.84
CA ASP A 37 -6.67 -8.57 10.80
C ASP A 37 -5.61 -9.65 11.06
N GLY A 38 -4.69 -9.38 11.99
CA GLY A 38 -3.58 -10.28 12.30
C GLY A 38 -2.64 -10.46 11.11
N SER A 39 -2.64 -11.66 10.50
CA SER A 39 -1.82 -11.97 9.33
C SER A 39 -2.48 -11.61 7.99
N ASN A 40 -3.78 -11.26 7.99
CA ASN A 40 -4.48 -10.86 6.79
C ASN A 40 -4.37 -9.34 6.62
N VAL A 41 -3.76 -8.91 5.53
CA VAL A 41 -3.60 -7.50 5.16
C VAL A 41 -4.25 -7.28 3.80
N GLU A 42 -5.16 -6.31 3.74
CA GLU A 42 -5.77 -5.86 2.49
C GLU A 42 -5.15 -4.53 2.10
N LEU A 43 -4.60 -4.48 0.89
CA LEU A 43 -4.04 -3.27 0.28
C LEU A 43 -5.01 -2.72 -0.75
N LYS A 44 -5.18 -1.40 -0.79
CA LYS A 44 -5.76 -0.68 -1.92
C LYS A 44 -4.69 0.22 -2.52
N GLN A 45 -4.82 0.55 -3.80
CA GLN A 45 -3.95 1.56 -4.41
C GLN A 45 -4.07 2.86 -3.59
N ALA A 46 -2.93 3.39 -3.15
CA ALA A 46 -2.93 4.68 -2.47
C ALA A 46 -3.42 5.71 -3.48
N GLU A 47 -4.20 6.68 -3.01
CA GLU A 47 -4.53 7.81 -3.85
C GLU A 47 -3.22 8.54 -4.15
N SER A 48 -2.74 8.43 -5.39
CA SER A 48 -1.75 9.37 -5.88
C SER A 48 -2.42 10.72 -5.77
N VAL A 49 -1.82 11.66 -5.02
CA VAL A 49 -2.21 13.07 -5.06
C VAL A 49 -2.42 13.41 -6.53
N GLY A 50 -3.68 13.50 -6.94
CA GLY A 50 -4.01 13.91 -8.30
C GLY A 50 -3.42 15.29 -8.47
N GLU A 51 -3.08 15.68 -9.69
CA GLU A 51 -2.69 17.07 -10.00
C GLU A 51 -3.88 18.04 -9.86
N ASP A 52 -4.68 17.91 -8.81
CA ASP A 52 -5.89 18.67 -8.50
C ASP A 52 -6.07 18.81 -6.98
N TRP A 53 -4.97 18.80 -6.21
CA TRP A 53 -4.97 19.34 -4.85
C TRP A 53 -4.84 20.87 -4.95
N GLY A 54 -5.90 21.54 -5.39
CA GLY A 54 -5.99 23.00 -5.39
C GLY A 54 -6.77 23.58 -6.56
N GLU A 55 -8.08 23.73 -6.36
CA GLU A 55 -8.78 24.94 -6.82
C GLU A 55 -9.24 25.73 -5.59
#